data_AF-A0A821S4K1-F1
#
_entry.id   AF-A0A821S4K1-F1
#
_cell.length_a   1.000
_cell.length_b   1.000
_cell.length_c   1.000
_cell.angle_alpha   90.00
_cell.angle_beta   90.00
_cell.angle_gamma   90.00
#
_symmetry.space_group_name_H-M   'P 1'
#
loop_
_entity.id
_entity.type
_entity.pdbx_description
1 polymer ?
#
loop_
_entity_poly.entity_id
_entity_poly.type
_entity_poly.pdbx_seq_one_letter_code
_entity_poly.pdbx_strand_id
1 'polypeptide(L)' 'IWTGLESKTHYGRPNFNVDFQDIINEDWQMTQKRHIGVFVCGSKPLVKELQCLCIKINDHHSSTNTVHFYLNKENF' A
#
# COMPACT_ATOMS: atom_id res chain seq x y z
N ILE A 1 12.92 -28.55 -2.21
CA ILE A 1 12.95 -27.12 -1.81
C ILE A 1 13.60 -26.37 -2.96
N TRP A 2 12.86 -25.55 -3.72
CA TRP A 2 13.41 -24.85 -4.91
C TRP A 2 13.98 -23.47 -4.55
N THR A 3 13.27 -22.68 -3.73
CA THR A 3 13.73 -21.33 -3.33
C THR A 3 14.15 -21.23 -1.86
N GLY A 4 13.63 -22.09 -0.98
CA GLY A 4 13.90 -22.03 0.46
C GLY A 4 13.22 -20.87 1.20
N LEU A 5 12.30 -20.16 0.56
CA LEU A 5 11.59 -19.02 1.17
C LEU A 5 10.32 -19.48 1.92
N GLU A 6 10.08 -18.87 3.09
CA GLU A 6 8.81 -19.02 3.83
C GLU A 6 7.67 -18.22 3.17
N SER A 7 8.01 -17.14 2.46
CA SER A 7 7.06 -16.27 1.75
C SER A 7 6.43 -16.98 0.56
N LYS A 8 5.11 -16.84 0.42
CA LYS A 8 4.37 -17.37 -0.74
C LYS A 8 4.71 -16.59 -2.00
N THR A 9 5.05 -17.30 -3.07
CA THR A 9 5.20 -16.73 -4.42
C THR A 9 3.85 -16.71 -5.11
N HIS A 10 3.39 -15.52 -5.50
CA HIS A 10 2.18 -15.35 -6.30
C HIS A 10 2.56 -15.15 -7.78
N TYR A 11 1.74 -15.69 -8.67
CA TYR A 11 1.92 -15.57 -10.11
C TYR A 11 0.83 -14.66 -10.69
N GLY A 12 1.24 -13.59 -11.36
CA GLY A 12 0.33 -12.57 -11.90
C GLY A 12 0.70 -11.17 -11.43
N ARG A 13 -0.23 -10.21 -11.61
CA ARG A 13 -0.09 -8.86 -11.06
C ARG A 13 -0.67 -8.80 -9.65
N PRO A 14 -0.06 -8.04 -8.73
CA PRO A 14 -0.64 -7.78 -7.42
C PRO A 14 -1.95 -7.00 -7.56
N ASN A 15 -2.85 -7.16 -6.60
CA ASN A 15 -4.07 -6.37 -6.50
C ASN A 15 -3.91 -5.37 -5.36
N PHE A 16 -3.24 -4.26 -5.65
CA PHE A 16 -2.89 -3.26 -4.64
C PHE A 16 -4.10 -2.70 -3.89
N ASN A 17 -5.29 -2.70 -4.49
CA ASN A 17 -6.48 -2.26 -3.79
C ASN A 17 -6.83 -3.21 -2.63
N VAL A 18 -6.73 -4.53 -2.84
CA VAL A 18 -6.93 -5.50 -1.75
C VAL A 18 -5.82 -5.38 -0.72
N ASP A 19 -4.56 -5.34 -1.18
CA ASP A 19 -3.40 -5.25 -0.30
C ASP A 19 -3.46 -4.01 0.62
N PHE A 20 -3.88 -2.84 0.09
CA PHE A 20 -4.04 -1.62 0.89
C PHE A 20 -5.21 -1.70 1.87
N GLN A 21 -6.32 -2.32 1.49
CA GLN A 21 -7.45 -2.51 2.40
C GLN A 21 -7.08 -3.45 3.54
N ASP A 22 -6.31 -4.50 3.26
CA ASP A 22 -5.81 -5.40 4.31
C ASP A 22 -4.90 -4.64 5.29
N ILE A 23 -3.98 -3.79 4.81
CA ILE A 23 -3.15 -2.92 5.67
C ILE A 23 -4.01 -1.99 6.54
N ILE A 24 -5.10 -1.45 6.00
CA ILE A 24 -6.05 -0.61 6.75
C ILE A 24 -6.78 -1.47 7.80
N ASN A 25 -7.22 -2.67 7.46
CA ASN A 25 -8.04 -3.51 8.33
C ASN A 25 -7.23 -4.33 9.33
N GLU A 26 -5.91 -4.43 9.17
CA GLU A 26 -5.04 -5.02 10.18
C GLU A 26 -5.29 -4.34 11.54
N ASP A 27 -5.32 -5.16 12.58
CA ASP A 27 -5.66 -4.71 13.94
C ASP A 27 -4.45 -4.07 14.62
N TRP A 28 -4.09 -2.87 14.16
CA TRP A 28 -3.03 -2.04 14.72
C TRP A 28 -3.57 -1.31 15.95
N GLN A 29 -3.77 -2.01 17.09
CA GLN A 29 -4.18 -1.47 18.41
C GLN A 29 -4.76 -0.04 18.34
N MET A 30 -5.97 0.05 17.80
CA MET A 30 -6.51 1.28 17.19
C MET A 30 -6.96 2.31 18.23
N THR A 31 -6.13 3.31 18.49
CA THR A 31 -6.54 4.56 19.18
C THR A 31 -6.04 5.84 18.51
N GLN A 32 -5.22 5.75 17.45
CA GLN A 32 -4.60 6.91 16.82
C GLN A 32 -4.67 6.86 15.29
N LYS A 33 -4.66 8.06 14.70
CA LYS A 33 -4.53 8.26 13.25
C LYS A 33 -3.24 7.60 12.74
N ARG A 34 -3.34 6.82 11.67
CA ARG A 34 -2.19 6.14 11.04
C ARG A 34 -1.65 6.92 9.84
N HIS A 35 -0.33 7.07 9.80
CA HIS A 35 0.41 7.65 8.68
C HIS A 35 1.29 6.56 8.07
N ILE A 36 1.08 6.22 6.80
CA ILE A 36 1.71 5.05 6.16
C ILE A 36 2.53 5.51 4.95
N GLY A 37 3.82 5.18 4.93
CA GLY A 37 4.70 5.46 3.79
C GLY A 37 4.67 4.33 2.76
N VAL A 38 4.46 4.66 1.49
CA VAL A 38 4.53 3.74 0.35
C VAL A 38 5.72 4.13 -0.51
N PHE A 39 6.74 3.28 -0.57
CA PHE A 39 7.97 3.55 -1.33
C PHE A 39 7.97 2.70 -2.61
N VAL A 40 8.21 3.32 -3.76
CA VAL A 40 8.23 2.63 -5.05
C VAL A 40 9.43 3.04 -5.89
N CYS A 41 10.14 2.02 -6.41
CA CYS A 41 11.16 2.17 -7.44
C CYS A 41 10.86 1.19 -8.58
N GLY A 42 10.46 1.69 -9.74
CA GLY A 42 10.01 0.84 -10.83
C GLY A 42 9.42 1.59 -12.02
N SER A 43 8.66 0.88 -12.85
CA SER A 43 8.11 1.43 -14.08
C SER A 43 7.13 2.58 -13.84
N LYS A 44 7.09 3.55 -14.76
CA LYS A 44 6.17 4.71 -14.67
C LYS A 44 4.69 4.31 -14.48
N PRO A 45 4.16 3.27 -15.17
CA PRO A 45 2.78 2.82 -14.95
C PRO A 45 2.52 2.34 -13.53
N LEU A 46 3.45 1.55 -12.95
CA LEU A 46 3.34 1.06 -11.58
C LEU A 46 3.31 2.21 -10.56
N VAL A 47 4.23 3.18 -10.72
CA VAL A 47 4.26 4.37 -9.85
C VAL A 47 2.94 5.12 -9.93
N LYS A 48 2.39 5.31 -11.14
CA LYS A 48 1.12 6.02 -11.34
C LYS A 48 -0.06 5.27 -10.72
N GLU A 49 -0.11 3.94 -10.87
CA GLU A 49 -1.14 3.08 -10.28
C GLU A 49 -1.19 3.24 -8.75
N LEU A 50 -0.03 3.10 -8.09
CA LEU A 50 0.08 3.26 -6.64
C LEU A 50 -0.25 4.69 -6.20
N GLN A 51 0.15 5.71 -6.97
CA GLN A 51 -0.13 7.11 -6.67
C GLN A 51 -1.64 7.40 -6.72
N CYS A 52 -2.32 6.96 -7.78
CA CYS A 52 -3.77 7.09 -7.89
C CYS A 52 -4.50 6.37 -6.76
N LEU A 53 -4.01 5.19 -6.36
CA LEU A 53 -4.61 4.44 -5.26
C LEU A 53 -4.46 5.16 -3.91
N CYS A 54 -3.26 5.66 -3.59
CA CYS A 54 -3.02 6.42 -2.35
C CYS A 54 -3.94 7.64 -2.26
N ILE A 55 -4.06 8.42 -3.35
CA ILE A 55 -4.95 9.60 -3.40
C ILE A 55 -6.40 9.18 -3.14
N LYS A 56 -6.89 8.17 -3.87
CA LYS A 56 -8.27 7.69 -3.74
C LYS A 56 -8.61 7.25 -2.31
N ILE A 57 -7.71 6.53 -1.66
CA ILE A 57 -7.91 6.08 -0.27
C ILE A 57 -7.87 7.27 0.69
N ASN A 58 -6.90 8.18 0.54
CA ASN A 58 -6.80 9.37 1.37
C ASN A 58 -8.05 10.25 1.27
N ASP A 59 -8.59 10.43 0.06
CA ASP A 59 -9.83 11.16 -0.16
C ASP A 59 -11.01 10.49 0.54
N HIS A 60 -11.12 9.15 0.44
CA HIS A 60 -12.16 8.38 1.10
C HIS A 60 -12.10 8.47 2.63
N HIS A 61 -10.89 8.49 3.21
CA HIS A 61 -10.68 8.57 4.66
C HIS A 61 -10.51 9.99 5.20
N SER A 62 -10.62 11.02 4.35
CA SER A 62 -10.41 12.43 4.74
C SER A 62 -11.34 12.89 5.86
N SER A 63 -12.59 12.42 5.88
CA SER A 63 -13.61 12.78 6.88
C SER A 63 -13.40 12.14 8.25
N THR A 64 -12.89 10.91 8.27
CA THR A 64 -12.64 10.16 9.52
C THR A 64 -11.23 10.39 10.04
N ASN A 65 -10.31 10.85 9.18
CA ASN A 65 -8.91 11.11 9.48
C ASN A 65 -8.20 9.91 10.12
N THR A 66 -8.66 8.69 9.79
CA THR A 66 -8.23 7.43 10.41
C THR A 66 -6.91 6.91 9.85
N VAL A 67 -6.67 7.13 8.56
CA VAL A 67 -5.47 6.69 7.84
C VAL A 67 -5.09 7.70 6.77
N HIS A 68 -3.79 7.85 6.52
CA HIS A 68 -3.25 8.63 5.42
C HIS A 68 -1.99 7.97 4.84
N PHE A 69 -1.98 7.75 3.54
CA PHE A 69 -0.87 7.16 2.78
C PHE A 69 -0.02 8.24 2.11
N TYR A 70 1.30 8.10 2.19
CA TYR A 70 2.28 8.98 1.55
C TYR A 70 3.08 8.17 0.54
N LEU A 71 2.91 8.47 -0.74
CA LEU A 71 3.69 7.82 -1.79
C LEU A 71 5.00 8.55 -2.04
N ASN A 72 6.11 7.84 -1.91
CA ASN A 72 7.46 8.27 -2.24
C ASN A 72 7.97 7.50 -3.45
N LYS A 73 8.24 8.22 -4.54
CA LYS A 73 8.91 7.65 -5.70
C LYS A 73 10.42 7.77 -5.49
N GLU A 74 11.06 6.62 -5.33
CA GLU A 74 12.50 6.50 -5.12
C GLU A 74 13.20 6.14 -6.43
N ASN A 75 14.47 6.56 -6.56
CA ASN A 75 15.35 6.12 -7.64
C ASN A 75 16.66 5.63 -7.00
N PHE A 76 16.62 4.41 -6.47
CA PHE A 76 17.75 3.75 -5.82
C PHE A 76 18.85 3.35 -6.81
#